data_AF-A0A958QTY9-F1
#
_entry.id   AF-A0A958QTY9-F1
#
_cell.length_a   1.000
_cell.length_b   1.000
_cell.length_c   1.000
_cell.angle_alpha   90.00
_cell.angle_beta   90.00
_cell.angle_gamma   90.00
#
_symmetry.space_group_name_H-M   'P 1'
#
loop_
_entity.id
_entity.type
_entity.pdbx_description
1 polymer ?
#
loop_
_entity_poly.entity_id
_entity_poly.type
_entity_poly.pdbx_seq_one_letter_code
_entity_poly.pdbx_strand_id
1 'polypeptide(L)'
;MQKVQAHVTEEAPLSYILLTAVTFKSVGGIPALREAFPNLALLASPRAAELLGEQATLTALREENLRYAEAFTDASIPDDSTWASAFEVNHIIRDGDAIELDDGVEIKVIGCHGFAEEGLAYYVRPDAILVGGEEVGVYAGRGKL
;
A
#
# COMPACT_ATOMS: atom_id res chain seq x y z
N MET A 1 3.43 -21.58 -3.44
CA MET A 1 3.30 -20.44 -4.37
C MET A 1 1.84 -20.33 -4.75
N GLN A 2 1.18 -19.27 -4.28
CA GLN A 2 -0.14 -18.90 -4.77
C GLN A 2 0.08 -17.87 -5.88
N LYS A 3 -0.39 -18.16 -7.10
CA LYS A 3 -0.35 -17.20 -8.21
C LYS A 3 -1.60 -16.32 -8.11
N VAL A 4 -1.41 -15.01 -8.02
CA VAL A 4 -2.50 -14.03 -8.19
C VAL A 4 -2.38 -13.48 -9.61
N GLN A 5 -3.40 -13.72 -10.44
CA GLN A 5 -3.47 -13.19 -11.79
C GLN A 5 -4.20 -11.85 -11.77
N ALA A 6 -3.56 -10.83 -12.31
CA ALA A 6 -4.07 -9.47 -12.40
C ALA A 6 -4.01 -9.00 -13.85
N HIS A 7 -5.13 -8.53 -14.40
CA HIS A 7 -5.22 -8.06 -15.79
C HIS A 7 -5.25 -6.52 -15.82
N VAL A 8 -4.42 -5.91 -16.67
CA VAL A 8 -4.30 -4.46 -16.87
C VAL A 8 -4.55 -4.16 -18.36
N THR A 9 -5.69 -3.55 -18.68
CA THR A 9 -6.10 -3.26 -20.08
C THR A 9 -5.69 -1.86 -20.55
N GLU A 10 -5.62 -1.62 -21.87
CA GLU A 10 -5.04 -0.43 -22.54
C GLU A 10 -5.75 0.93 -22.30
N GLU A 11 -6.88 0.99 -21.58
CA GLU A 11 -7.47 2.25 -21.04
C GLU A 11 -7.08 2.52 -19.56
N ALA A 12 -6.32 1.58 -18.99
CA ALA A 12 -5.70 1.47 -17.67
C ALA A 12 -6.33 2.26 -16.49
N PRO A 13 -7.57 1.92 -16.06
CA PRO A 13 -8.01 2.24 -14.71
C PRO A 13 -7.05 1.62 -13.68
N LEU A 14 -6.63 2.41 -12.69
CA LEU A 14 -5.85 1.93 -11.56
C LEU A 14 -6.60 0.76 -10.89
N SER A 15 -5.98 -0.44 -10.90
CA SER A 15 -6.66 -1.68 -10.52
C SER A 15 -6.19 -2.25 -9.19
N TYR A 16 -4.93 -1.99 -8.81
CA TYR A 16 -4.33 -2.55 -7.60
C TYR A 16 -3.54 -1.51 -6.80
N ILE A 17 -3.66 -1.57 -5.47
CA ILE A 17 -2.73 -0.96 -4.51
C ILE A 17 -1.96 -2.09 -3.83
N LEU A 18 -0.64 -2.02 -3.85
CA LEU A 18 0.23 -2.94 -3.12
C LEU A 18 0.87 -2.17 -1.95
N LEU A 19 0.54 -2.55 -0.71
CA LEU A 19 1.04 -1.86 0.48
C LEU A 19 2.45 -2.32 0.86
N THR A 20 3.36 -1.38 1.08
CA THR A 20 4.68 -1.69 1.67
C THR A 20 4.64 -1.78 3.19
N ALA A 21 3.83 -0.96 3.85
CA ALA A 21 3.63 -0.92 5.30
C ALA A 21 2.33 -0.17 5.63
N VAL A 22 1.85 -0.27 6.87
CA VAL A 22 0.69 0.45 7.40
C VAL A 22 1.18 1.64 8.23
N THR A 23 1.43 2.77 7.56
CA THR A 23 1.75 4.04 8.21
C THR A 23 0.83 5.13 7.68
N PHE A 24 0.69 6.23 8.42
CA PHE A 24 -0.16 7.35 7.99
C PHE A 24 0.20 7.86 6.60
N LYS A 25 1.49 7.79 6.22
CA LYS A 25 2.05 8.24 4.93
C LYS A 25 1.77 7.26 3.80
N SER A 26 1.76 5.95 4.07
CA SER A 26 1.55 4.94 3.04
C SER A 26 0.08 4.70 2.74
N VAL A 27 -0.81 4.89 3.72
CA VAL A 27 -2.24 4.56 3.58
C VAL A 27 -3.16 5.78 3.46
N GLY A 28 -2.69 6.98 3.84
CA GLY A 28 -3.53 8.18 3.92
C GLY A 28 -4.22 8.60 2.62
N GLY A 29 -3.64 8.26 1.46
CA GLY A 29 -4.20 8.54 0.14
C GLY A 29 -5.24 7.53 -0.37
N ILE A 30 -5.37 6.37 0.27
CA ILE A 30 -6.25 5.28 -0.21
C ILE A 30 -7.72 5.70 -0.33
N PRO A 31 -8.32 6.44 0.62
CA PRO A 31 -9.71 6.89 0.47
C PRO A 31 -9.95 7.69 -0.81
N ALA A 32 -9.08 8.67 -1.11
CA ALA A 32 -9.18 9.47 -2.32
C ALA A 32 -8.97 8.64 -3.59
N LEU A 33 -8.06 7.65 -3.56
CA LEU A 33 -7.87 6.74 -4.68
C LEU A 33 -9.10 5.86 -4.93
N ARG A 34 -9.77 5.37 -3.89
CA ARG A 34 -10.99 4.57 -4.03
C ARG A 34 -12.21 5.38 -4.47
N GLU A 35 -12.26 6.66 -4.12
CA GLU A 35 -13.26 7.58 -4.67
C GLU A 35 -13.09 7.75 -6.19
N ALA A 36 -11.84 7.93 -6.65
CA ALA A 36 -11.53 8.08 -8.08
C ALA A 36 -11.59 6.75 -8.86
N PHE A 37 -11.26 5.63 -8.21
CA PHE A 37 -11.20 4.29 -8.80
C PHE A 37 -11.97 3.28 -7.94
N PRO A 38 -13.31 3.18 -8.10
CA PRO A 38 -14.16 2.37 -7.21
C PRO A 38 -13.87 0.87 -7.21
N ASN A 39 -13.22 0.35 -8.25
CA ASN A 39 -12.88 -1.07 -8.39
C ASN A 39 -11.44 -1.39 -7.92
N LEU A 40 -10.78 -0.46 -7.25
CA LEU A 40 -9.38 -0.57 -6.83
C LEU A 40 -9.19 -1.61 -5.72
N ALA A 41 -8.48 -2.69 -6.03
CA ALA A 41 -8.20 -3.76 -5.11
C ALA A 41 -6.96 -3.47 -4.25
N LEU A 42 -7.11 -3.57 -2.93
CA LEU A 42 -6.03 -3.43 -1.96
C LEU A 42 -5.41 -4.80 -1.65
N LEU A 43 -4.11 -4.92 -1.92
CA LEU A 43 -3.27 -6.08 -1.63
C LEU A 43 -2.37 -5.75 -0.44
N ALA A 44 -2.40 -6.60 0.58
CA ALA A 44 -1.63 -6.39 1.79
C ALA A 44 -1.16 -7.72 2.41
N SER A 45 -0.17 -7.65 3.30
CA SER A 45 0.25 -8.80 4.09
C SER A 45 -0.84 -9.23 5.09
N PRO A 46 -0.80 -10.46 5.64
CA PRO A 46 -1.77 -10.89 6.65
C PRO A 46 -1.84 -9.94 7.84
N ARG A 47 -0.68 -9.51 8.35
CA ARG A 47 -0.60 -8.60 9.50
C ARG A 47 -1.11 -7.20 9.17
N ALA A 48 -0.83 -6.70 7.96
CA ALA A 48 -1.38 -5.43 7.51
C ALA A 48 -2.91 -5.47 7.42
N ALA A 49 -3.49 -6.57 6.96
CA ALA A 49 -4.94 -6.73 6.90
C ALA A 49 -5.59 -6.79 8.29
N GLU A 50 -4.94 -7.41 9.28
CA GLU A 50 -5.38 -7.37 10.68
C GLU A 50 -5.40 -5.92 11.20
N LEU A 51 -4.27 -5.20 11.05
CA LEU A 51 -4.14 -3.81 11.50
C LEU A 51 -5.19 -2.90 10.87
N LEU A 52 -5.43 -3.03 9.57
CA LEU A 52 -6.44 -2.23 8.86
C LEU A 52 -7.89 -2.63 9.21
N GLY A 53 -8.10 -3.78 9.85
CA GLY A 53 -9.39 -4.17 10.42
C GLY A 53 -9.62 -3.64 11.85
N GLU A 54 -8.59 -3.11 12.51
CA GLU A 54 -8.67 -2.62 13.89
C GLU A 54 -9.09 -1.14 13.92
N GLN A 55 -10.23 -0.86 14.56
CA GLN A 55 -10.74 0.52 14.70
C GLN A 55 -9.74 1.46 15.39
N ALA A 56 -9.01 0.97 16.40
CA ALA A 56 -7.99 1.78 17.09
C ALA A 56 -6.87 2.23 16.14
N THR A 57 -6.42 1.33 15.26
CA THR A 57 -5.39 1.61 14.25
C THR A 57 -5.91 2.61 13.22
N LEU A 58 -7.13 2.43 12.72
CA LEU A 58 -7.75 3.35 11.76
C LEU A 58 -7.93 4.76 12.34
N THR A 59 -8.36 4.88 13.60
CA THR A 59 -8.46 6.16 14.31
C THR A 59 -7.10 6.85 14.41
N ALA A 60 -6.07 6.12 14.86
CA ALA A 60 -4.72 6.68 14.99
C ALA A 60 -4.16 7.17 13.64
N LEU A 61 -4.35 6.39 12.56
CA LEU A 61 -3.93 6.78 11.21
C LEU A 61 -4.67 8.02 10.72
N ARG A 62 -5.97 8.16 11.02
CA ARG A 62 -6.78 9.32 10.65
C ARG A 62 -6.33 10.58 11.38
N GLU A 63 -6.12 10.48 12.69
CA GLU A 63 -5.66 11.59 13.53
C GLU A 63 -4.28 12.10 13.11
N GLU A 64 -3.35 11.19 12.78
CA GLU A 64 -2.04 11.54 12.26
C GLU A 64 -2.16 12.24 10.89
N ASN A 65 -2.97 11.71 9.97
CA ASN A 65 -3.22 12.37 8.68
C ASN A 65 -3.86 13.76 8.84
N LEU A 66 -4.80 13.91 9.77
CA LEU A 66 -5.46 15.20 10.05
C LEU A 66 -4.45 16.25 10.51
N ARG A 67 -3.53 15.88 11.42
CA ARG A 67 -2.46 16.79 11.89
C ARG A 67 -1.61 17.35 10.76
N TYR A 68 -1.34 16.57 9.71
CA TYR A 68 -0.60 17.06 8.54
C TYR A 68 -1.50 17.78 7.54
N ALA A 69 -2.75 17.35 7.37
CA ALA A 69 -3.71 17.99 6.47
C ALA A 69 -3.97 19.45 6.86
N GLU A 70 -4.00 19.78 8.15
CA GLU A 70 -4.14 21.15 8.65
C GLU A 70 -3.06 22.13 8.13
N ALA A 71 -1.90 21.62 7.69
CA ALA A 71 -0.84 22.43 7.10
C ALA A 71 -1.10 22.80 5.61
N PHE A 72 -2.12 22.22 4.97
CA PHE A 72 -2.46 22.44 3.57
C PHE A 72 -3.78 23.20 3.44
N THR A 73 -3.83 24.17 2.52
CA THR A 73 -4.99 25.06 2.35
C THR A 73 -6.26 24.34 1.86
N ASP A 74 -6.09 23.27 1.07
CA ASP A 74 -7.19 22.57 0.40
C ASP A 74 -7.25 21.07 0.76
N ALA A 75 -6.67 20.65 1.89
CA ALA A 75 -6.73 19.25 2.30
C ALA A 75 -8.07 18.92 2.96
N SER A 76 -8.72 17.88 2.48
CA SER A 76 -9.90 17.27 3.10
C SER A 76 -9.57 15.85 3.56
N ILE A 77 -9.90 15.53 4.81
CA ILE A 77 -9.91 14.16 5.31
C ILE A 77 -11.35 13.66 5.27
N PRO A 78 -11.63 12.47 4.75
CA PRO A 78 -12.98 11.91 4.75
C PRO A 78 -13.52 11.75 6.19
N ASP A 79 -14.84 11.65 6.31
CA ASP A 79 -15.47 11.28 7.57
C ASP A 79 -15.02 9.88 8.05
N ASP A 80 -15.29 9.55 9.31
CA ASP A 80 -14.83 8.30 9.93
C ASP A 80 -15.35 7.04 9.20
N SER A 81 -16.56 7.08 8.65
CA SER A 81 -17.17 5.92 7.97
C SER A 81 -16.53 5.67 6.60
N THR A 82 -16.34 6.74 5.82
CA THR A 82 -15.65 6.72 4.53
C THR A 82 -14.19 6.31 4.74
N TRP A 83 -13.51 6.87 5.75
CA TRP A 83 -12.17 6.47 6.14
C TRP A 83 -12.08 4.98 6.44
N ALA A 84 -12.92 4.46 7.34
CA ALA A 84 -12.85 3.06 7.74
C ALA A 84 -13.12 2.08 6.58
N SER A 85 -14.11 2.38 5.73
CA SER A 85 -14.45 1.54 4.58
C SER A 85 -13.37 1.53 3.49
N ALA A 86 -12.52 2.56 3.43
CA ALA A 86 -11.47 2.68 2.42
C ALA A 86 -10.35 1.63 2.57
N PHE A 87 -10.24 0.94 3.71
CA PHE A 87 -9.14 0.02 3.99
C PHE A 87 -9.49 -1.47 3.93
N GLU A 88 -10.66 -1.82 3.36
CA GLU A 88 -10.99 -3.22 3.10
C GLU A 88 -9.92 -3.89 2.22
N VAL A 89 -9.19 -4.87 2.76
CA VAL A 89 -8.17 -5.62 2.01
C VAL A 89 -8.85 -6.69 1.16
N ASN A 90 -8.65 -6.61 -0.16
CA ASN A 90 -9.27 -7.53 -1.11
C ASN A 90 -8.48 -8.85 -1.26
N HIS A 91 -7.15 -8.77 -1.14
CA HIS A 91 -6.27 -9.92 -1.33
C HIS A 91 -5.11 -9.92 -0.34
N ILE A 92 -4.84 -11.09 0.24
CA ILE A 92 -3.68 -11.32 1.10
C ILE A 92 -2.52 -11.83 0.25
N ILE A 93 -1.39 -11.14 0.33
CA ILE A 93 -0.12 -11.52 -0.32
C ILE A 93 0.96 -11.78 0.73
N ARG A 94 1.90 -12.68 0.43
CA ARG A 94 2.93 -13.15 1.37
C ARG A 94 4.31 -13.10 0.73
N ASP A 95 5.32 -13.18 1.58
CA ASP A 95 6.70 -13.40 1.14
C ASP A 95 6.80 -14.58 0.17
N GLY A 96 7.48 -14.36 -0.96
CA GLY A 96 7.67 -15.34 -2.02
C GLY A 96 6.49 -15.49 -2.99
N ASP A 97 5.37 -14.77 -2.80
CA ASP A 97 4.31 -14.71 -3.80
C ASP A 97 4.77 -13.97 -5.07
N ALA A 98 4.11 -14.28 -6.18
CA ALA A 98 4.32 -13.62 -7.47
C ALA A 98 2.97 -13.13 -8.00
N ILE A 99 2.92 -11.85 -8.35
CA ILE A 99 1.78 -11.21 -8.98
C ILE A 99 2.13 -11.07 -10.46
N GLU A 100 1.39 -11.81 -11.30
CA GLU A 100 1.55 -11.74 -12.75
C GLU A 100 0.67 -10.62 -13.28
N LEU A 101 1.30 -9.67 -13.98
CA LEU A 101 0.65 -8.64 -14.77
C LEU A 101 0.72 -9.03 -16.26
N ASP A 102 0.03 -8.27 -17.11
CA ASP A 102 0.10 -8.46 -18.55
C ASP A 102 1.51 -8.14 -19.11
N ASP A 103 1.74 -8.51 -20.37
CA ASP A 103 3.02 -8.33 -21.09
C ASP A 103 4.25 -8.95 -20.43
N GLY A 104 4.04 -9.99 -19.61
CA GLY A 104 5.12 -10.75 -18.97
C GLY A 104 5.79 -10.02 -17.81
N VAL A 105 5.14 -8.98 -17.27
CA VAL A 105 5.58 -8.30 -16.06
C VAL A 105 5.24 -9.16 -14.84
N GLU A 106 6.23 -9.42 -13.99
CA GLU A 106 6.08 -10.18 -12.73
C GLU A 106 6.51 -9.30 -11.56
N ILE A 107 5.65 -9.15 -10.56
CA ILE A 107 6.01 -8.52 -9.30
C ILE A 107 6.23 -9.61 -8.26
N LYS A 108 7.46 -9.74 -7.78
CA LYS A 108 7.79 -10.63 -6.66
C LYS A 108 7.58 -9.92 -5.34
N VAL A 109 6.87 -10.57 -4.44
CA VAL A 109 6.63 -10.08 -3.08
C VAL A 109 7.75 -10.57 -2.17
N ILE A 110 8.36 -9.66 -1.43
CA ILE A 110 9.47 -9.92 -0.51
C ILE A 110 9.05 -9.45 0.87
N GLY A 111 9.07 -10.36 1.84
CA GLY A 111 8.87 -10.03 3.25
C GLY A 111 10.02 -9.19 3.77
N CYS A 112 9.72 -8.03 4.33
CA CYS A 112 10.71 -7.12 4.90
C CYS A 112 10.30 -6.77 6.33
N HIS A 113 10.57 -7.68 7.26
CA HIS A 113 10.31 -7.43 8.68
C HIS A 113 11.43 -6.57 9.26
N GLY A 114 11.09 -5.43 9.86
CA GLY A 114 12.08 -4.57 10.50
C GLY A 114 11.54 -3.18 10.84
N PHE A 115 11.30 -2.35 9.83
CA PHE A 115 10.70 -1.03 10.04
C PHE A 115 9.24 -1.19 10.47
N ALA A 116 8.50 -2.04 9.76
CA ALA A 116 7.18 -2.49 10.17
C ALA A 116 7.16 -4.02 10.28
N GLU A 117 6.36 -4.56 11.22
CA GLU A 117 6.24 -6.02 11.37
C GLU A 117 5.55 -6.63 10.14
N GLU A 118 4.66 -5.88 9.51
CA GLU A 118 3.87 -6.26 8.34
C GLU A 118 4.52 -5.91 7.00
N GLY A 119 5.76 -5.41 7.03
CA GLY A 119 6.49 -4.82 5.91
C GLY A 119 6.68 -5.75 4.71
N LEU A 120 6.44 -5.21 3.52
CA LEU A 120 6.66 -5.86 2.22
C LEU A 120 7.45 -4.94 1.28
N ALA A 121 8.29 -5.55 0.45
CA ALA A 121 8.90 -4.93 -0.72
C ALA A 121 8.50 -5.67 -2.00
N TYR A 122 8.61 -4.97 -3.13
CA TYR A 122 8.18 -5.48 -4.43
C TYR A 122 9.31 -5.40 -5.44
N TYR A 123 9.68 -6.53 -6.02
CA TYR A 123 10.67 -6.60 -7.08
C TYR A 123 9.99 -6.84 -8.43
N VAL A 124 10.01 -5.84 -9.30
CA VAL A 124 9.35 -5.83 -10.61
C VAL A 124 10.31 -6.33 -11.67
N ARG A 125 9.88 -7.35 -12.41
CA ARG A 125 10.57 -7.93 -13.56
C ARG A 125 9.81 -7.62 -14.85
N PRO A 126 10.49 -7.48 -15.99
CA PRO A 126 11.93 -7.68 -16.20
C PRO A 126 12.82 -6.48 -15.82
N ASP A 127 12.24 -5.33 -15.50
CA ASP A 127 12.94 -4.05 -15.37
C ASP A 127 13.90 -3.93 -14.17
N ALA A 128 13.89 -4.92 -13.28
CA ALA A 128 14.74 -4.99 -12.09
C ALA A 128 14.56 -3.79 -11.15
N ILE A 129 13.31 -3.35 -10.99
CA ILE A 129 12.93 -2.26 -10.09
C ILE A 129 12.58 -2.85 -8.71
N LEU A 130 13.16 -2.28 -7.64
CA LEU A 130 12.78 -2.59 -6.27
C LEU A 130 11.98 -1.43 -5.67
N VAL A 131 10.74 -1.69 -5.29
CA VAL A 131 9.92 -0.79 -4.48
C VAL A 131 10.03 -1.24 -3.02
N GLY A 132 10.95 -0.63 -2.28
CA GLY A 132 11.28 -1.00 -0.89
C GLY A 132 10.54 -0.21 0.19
N GLY A 133 9.83 0.87 -0.16
CA GLY A 133 9.21 1.75 0.83
C GLY A 133 10.22 2.25 1.88
N GLU A 134 9.79 2.30 3.14
CA GLU A 134 10.65 2.67 4.28
C GLU A 134 11.48 1.50 4.82
N GLU A 135 11.25 0.28 4.33
CA GLU A 135 11.99 -0.93 4.77
C GLU A 135 13.48 -0.89 4.38
N VAL A 136 13.83 -0.08 3.37
CA VAL A 136 15.22 0.18 2.97
C VAL A 136 15.83 1.38 3.70
N GLY A 137 15.11 1.97 4.65
CA GLY A 137 15.48 3.17 5.38
C GLY A 137 15.25 4.47 4.61
N VAL A 138 15.68 5.59 5.20
CA VAL A 138 15.59 6.92 4.59
C VAL A 138 16.95 7.29 4.02
N TYR A 139 17.02 7.57 2.72
CA TYR A 139 18.26 7.96 2.09
C TYR A 139 18.72 9.35 2.56
N ALA A 140 19.75 9.39 3.41
CA ALA A 140 20.32 10.62 3.95
C ALA A 140 21.32 11.31 2.99
N GLY A 141 21.61 10.71 1.83
CA GLY A 141 22.63 11.16 0.90
C GLY A 141 23.89 10.29 0.92
N ARG A 142 24.70 10.38 -0.14
CA ARG A 142 25.89 9.55 -0.30
C ARG A 142 26.91 9.83 0.80
N GLY A 143 27.34 8.77 1.49
CA GLY A 143 28.35 8.87 2.56
C GLY A 143 27.81 9.45 3.88
N LYS A 144 26.49 9.56 4.01
CA LYS A 144 25.82 9.95 5.26
C LYS A 144 25.09 8.74 5.80
N LEU A 145 25.35 8.42 7.07
CA LEU A 145 24.51 7.54 7.88
C LEU A 145 23.43 8.39 8.54
#